data_AF-A0A835YI41-F1
#
_entry.id   AF-A0A835YI41-F1
#
_cell.length_a   1.000
_cell.length_b   1.000
_cell.length_c   1.000
_cell.angle_alpha   90.00
_cell.angle_beta   90.00
_cell.angle_gamma   90.00
#
_symmetry.space_group_name_H-M   'P 1'
#
loop_
_entity.id
_entity.type
_entity.pdbx_description
1 polymer ?
#
loop_
_entity_poly.entity_id
_entity_poly.type
_entity_poly.pdbx_seq_one_letter_code
_entity_poly.pdbx_strand_id
1 'polypeptide(L)'
;MAATGERITVEQEDGNAPIDWLLSRKLPHRSRRFFRKQLADGNVQIDGRVNKRLVRVRPGQTITVAAAAADAVAPPSEQLPAQDLKLHVVYEDEHIIVVAKPPGIVVQPMASQPRGTLLNGVLHHMVARGECAAGDEVAAQGLLQGVVHRLDRDTSGIVIVAKNLEASSTLSAMFKSRKVSKTYLAVTAGLPNPARCALEPADSGGDGTGPYTIDAPLYKRASGKMAVATPQQLQQQQQQQQTASAIDVKPALTRVKALPRSAAAGGGSGSSSGSGGLRALQVEITTGRQHQIRAHLLHAGAPVIGDVTYCAGGDAGAARAAAAALGVARPLLHALSLTLHHPVTNARLVLVAPLPADMWRVLSDVVGPDAARKLPQLPADADGAAAAAAAAAAAGAAAGVRAAAAAAGGRGVRASAAAAAVSSGGARPSADGAAASKRTRASAPGALKMAKPKVRVKDAAAALNLAKLAQNAIGPPSDK
;
A
#
# COMPACT_ATOMS: atom_id res chain seq x y z
N MET A 1 -30.61 38.14 5.05
CA MET A 1 -30.34 37.43 3.78
C MET A 1 -29.81 36.05 4.13
N ALA A 2 -30.59 35.00 3.90
CA ALA A 2 -30.18 33.64 4.23
C ALA A 2 -29.01 33.25 3.32
N ALA A 3 -27.84 32.99 3.90
CA ALA A 3 -26.68 32.54 3.15
C ALA A 3 -27.04 31.22 2.43
N THR A 4 -27.00 31.23 1.11
CA THR A 4 -27.32 30.12 0.22
C THR A 4 -26.24 29.05 0.35
N GLY A 5 -26.29 28.27 1.43
CA GLY A 5 -25.38 27.16 1.66
C GLY A 5 -25.67 25.97 0.75
N GLU A 6 -24.66 25.14 0.53
CA GLU A 6 -24.80 23.89 -0.22
C GLU A 6 -25.62 22.89 0.60
N ARG A 7 -26.70 22.37 0.00
CA ARG A 7 -27.70 21.55 0.69
C ARG A 7 -27.63 20.11 0.19
N ILE A 8 -27.37 19.19 1.11
CA ILE A 8 -27.20 17.76 0.85
C ILE A 8 -28.27 16.99 1.61
N THR A 9 -29.08 16.22 0.88
CA THR A 9 -30.06 15.31 1.48
C THR A 9 -29.40 13.97 1.75
N VAL A 10 -29.60 13.43 2.96
CA VAL A 10 -29.10 12.11 3.33
C VAL A 10 -30.00 11.05 2.71
N GLU A 11 -29.47 10.31 1.75
CA GLU A 11 -30.16 9.19 1.09
C GLU A 11 -30.23 7.96 2.01
N GLN A 12 -31.11 7.01 1.69
CA GLN A 12 -31.24 5.76 2.45
C GLN A 12 -29.92 4.98 2.55
N GLU A 13 -29.15 4.96 1.46
CA GLU A 13 -27.86 4.28 1.37
C GLU A 13 -26.76 4.91 2.23
N ASP A 14 -26.90 6.20 2.55
CA ASP A 14 -25.95 6.96 3.37
C ASP A 14 -26.31 6.90 4.87
N GLY A 15 -27.38 6.17 5.22
CA GLY A 15 -27.86 6.01 6.58
C GLY A 15 -26.78 5.52 7.53
N ASN A 16 -26.71 6.13 8.72
CA ASN A 16 -25.74 5.82 9.76
C ASN A 16 -24.27 6.10 9.35
N ALA A 17 -23.99 6.86 8.27
CA ALA A 17 -22.63 7.27 7.96
C ALA A 17 -22.15 8.41 8.88
N PRO A 18 -20.85 8.52 9.22
CA PRO A 18 -20.30 9.72 9.84
C PRO A 18 -20.49 10.94 8.94
N ILE A 19 -20.95 12.07 9.48
CA ILE A 19 -21.23 13.29 8.70
C ILE A 19 -20.03 13.79 7.89
N ASP A 20 -18.82 13.71 8.44
CA ASP A 20 -17.60 14.13 7.74
C ASP A 20 -17.29 13.25 6.52
N TRP A 21 -17.59 11.95 6.61
CA TRP A 21 -17.43 10.99 5.53
C TRP A 21 -18.47 11.22 4.43
N LEU A 22 -19.74 11.41 4.80
CA LEU A 22 -20.80 11.67 3.83
C LEU A 22 -20.52 12.95 3.04
N LEU A 23 -20.18 14.03 3.75
CA LEU A 23 -19.84 15.30 3.12
C LEU A 23 -18.64 15.17 2.19
N SER A 24 -17.59 14.44 2.57
CA SER A 24 -16.43 14.20 1.69
C SER A 24 -16.74 13.35 0.45
N ARG A 25 -17.83 12.58 0.46
CA ARG A 25 -18.27 11.76 -0.67
C ARG A 25 -19.17 12.56 -1.62
N LYS A 26 -20.10 13.35 -1.08
CA LYS A 26 -21.02 14.19 -1.86
C LYS A 26 -20.33 15.46 -2.38
N LEU A 27 -19.30 15.95 -1.68
CA LEU A 27 -18.44 17.08 -2.05
C LEU A 27 -16.99 16.60 -2.24
N PRO A 28 -16.70 15.92 -3.35
CA PRO A 28 -15.43 15.21 -3.54
C PRO A 28 -14.21 16.13 -3.61
N HIS A 29 -14.38 17.43 -3.83
CA HIS A 29 -13.30 18.42 -3.82
C HIS A 29 -12.83 18.80 -2.38
N ARG A 30 -13.47 18.27 -1.34
CA ARG A 30 -13.18 18.60 0.08
C ARG A 30 -12.85 17.37 0.93
N SER A 31 -11.95 17.55 1.90
CA SER A 31 -11.43 16.43 2.70
C SER A 31 -12.30 16.18 3.93
N ARG A 32 -12.21 14.98 4.53
CA ARG A 32 -12.85 14.73 5.83
C ARG A 32 -12.32 15.66 6.93
N ARG A 33 -11.02 16.01 6.87
CA ARG A 33 -10.38 16.92 7.83
C ARG A 33 -10.93 18.33 7.70
N PHE A 34 -11.16 18.78 6.47
CA PHE A 34 -11.84 20.03 6.18
C PHE A 34 -13.23 20.04 6.81
N PHE A 35 -14.07 19.02 6.59
CA PHE A 35 -15.42 19.01 7.19
C PHE A 35 -15.42 18.88 8.72
N ARG A 36 -14.41 18.23 9.31
CA ARG A 36 -14.22 18.26 10.77
C ARG A 36 -13.94 19.68 11.27
N LYS A 37 -13.12 20.44 10.54
CA LYS A 37 -12.90 21.86 10.84
C LYS A 37 -14.18 22.67 10.67
N GLN A 38 -14.91 22.50 9.57
CA GLN A 38 -16.16 23.23 9.33
C GLN A 38 -17.24 22.93 10.38
N LEU A 39 -17.32 21.68 10.87
CA LEU A 39 -18.13 21.34 12.03
C LEU A 39 -17.67 22.14 13.26
N ALA A 40 -16.39 22.06 13.63
CA ALA A 40 -15.86 22.77 14.79
C ALA A 40 -16.12 24.29 14.74
N ASP A 41 -15.98 24.88 13.55
CA ASP A 41 -16.20 26.32 13.29
C ASP A 41 -17.69 26.69 13.28
N GLY A 42 -18.62 25.72 13.26
CA GLY A 42 -20.07 25.94 13.30
C GLY A 42 -20.71 26.23 11.94
N ASN A 43 -20.02 25.88 10.85
CA ASN A 43 -20.45 26.17 9.48
C ASN A 43 -21.33 25.08 8.86
N VAL A 44 -21.65 24.03 9.62
CA VAL A 44 -22.47 22.89 9.18
C VAL A 44 -23.74 22.83 10.00
N GLN A 45 -24.88 22.68 9.34
CA GLN A 45 -26.20 22.53 9.95
C GLN A 45 -26.81 21.18 9.58
N ILE A 46 -27.56 20.58 10.52
CA ILE A 46 -28.43 19.43 10.27
C ILE A 46 -29.86 19.86 10.56
N ASP A 47 -30.75 19.71 9.59
CA ASP A 47 -32.16 20.12 9.65
C ASP A 47 -32.33 21.58 10.13
N GLY A 48 -31.44 22.45 9.63
CA GLY A 48 -31.41 23.89 9.95
C GLY A 48 -30.74 24.25 11.28
N ARG A 49 -30.24 23.29 12.06
CA ARG A 49 -29.56 23.53 13.34
C ARG A 49 -28.05 23.34 13.23
N VAL A 50 -27.28 24.33 13.69
CA VAL A 50 -25.80 24.25 13.70
C VAL A 50 -25.34 23.04 14.51
N ASN A 51 -24.46 22.24 13.91
CA ASN A 51 -23.85 21.09 14.56
C ASN A 51 -22.33 21.23 14.56
N LYS A 52 -21.73 21.21 15.76
CA LYS A 52 -20.28 21.29 15.94
C LYS A 52 -19.60 19.94 16.23
N ARG A 53 -20.39 18.87 16.33
CA ARG A 53 -19.92 17.55 16.75
C ARG A 53 -19.89 16.59 15.56
N LEU A 54 -18.95 15.65 15.63
CA LEU A 54 -18.94 14.53 14.70
C LEU A 54 -20.07 13.57 15.06
N VAL A 55 -21.11 13.52 14.21
CA VAL A 55 -22.29 12.68 14.41
C VAL A 55 -22.47 11.70 13.25
N ARG A 56 -23.31 10.68 13.45
CA ARG A 56 -23.79 9.81 12.37
C ARG A 56 -25.12 10.35 11.86
N VAL A 57 -25.28 10.39 10.55
CA VAL A 57 -26.47 10.96 9.90
C VAL A 57 -27.58 9.92 9.77
N ARG A 58 -28.82 10.39 9.65
CA ARG A 58 -30.02 9.56 9.43
C ARG A 58 -30.60 9.86 8.04
N PRO A 59 -31.16 8.86 7.34
CA PRO A 59 -31.88 9.10 6.09
C PRO A 59 -32.95 10.18 6.24
N GLY A 60 -33.10 11.01 5.20
CA GLY A 60 -34.06 12.13 5.17
C GLY A 60 -33.60 13.40 5.87
N GLN A 61 -32.48 13.37 6.62
CA GLN A 61 -31.90 14.59 7.15
C GLN A 61 -31.40 15.50 6.03
N THR A 62 -31.54 16.80 6.21
CA THR A 62 -30.88 17.79 5.37
C THR A 62 -29.63 18.30 6.06
N ILE A 63 -28.48 18.20 5.40
CA ILE A 63 -27.25 18.85 5.82
C ILE A 63 -27.05 20.12 4.99
N THR A 64 -26.81 21.25 5.63
CA THR A 64 -26.47 22.50 4.96
C THR A 64 -25.06 22.91 5.36
N VAL A 65 -24.18 23.15 4.38
CA VAL A 65 -22.84 23.71 4.59
C VAL A 65 -22.86 25.17 4.16
N ALA A 66 -22.42 26.10 5.03
CA ALA A 66 -22.42 27.53 4.70
C ALA A 66 -21.57 27.82 3.45
N ALA A 67 -22.03 28.71 2.55
CA ALA A 67 -21.35 29.02 1.29
C ALA A 67 -19.89 29.43 1.48
N ALA A 68 -19.62 30.36 2.41
CA ALA A 68 -18.26 30.78 2.74
C ALA A 68 -17.36 29.64 3.24
N ALA A 69 -17.96 28.60 3.86
CA ALA A 69 -17.25 27.40 4.23
C ALA A 69 -17.05 26.47 3.03
N ALA A 70 -18.04 26.32 2.15
CA ALA A 70 -17.93 25.54 0.92
C ALA A 70 -16.87 26.11 -0.04
N ASP A 71 -16.67 27.43 -0.07
CA ASP A 71 -15.70 28.13 -0.92
C ASP A 71 -14.30 28.29 -0.30
N ALA A 72 -14.15 27.99 1.00
CA ALA A 72 -12.89 28.19 1.70
C ALA A 72 -11.73 27.41 1.05
N VAL A 73 -10.66 28.10 0.67
CA VAL A 73 -9.47 27.46 0.07
C VAL A 73 -8.91 26.42 1.05
N ALA A 74 -8.76 25.18 0.58
CA ALA A 74 -8.19 24.12 1.39
C ALA A 74 -6.76 24.50 1.82
N PRO A 75 -6.32 24.19 3.05
CA PRO A 75 -4.95 24.49 3.44
C PRO A 75 -3.97 23.75 2.52
N PRO A 76 -2.73 24.26 2.31
CA PRO A 76 -1.78 23.64 1.37
C PRO A 76 -1.50 22.16 1.63
N SER A 77 -1.61 21.67 2.87
CA SER A 77 -1.45 20.24 3.18
C SER A 77 -2.60 19.34 2.73
N GLU A 78 -3.70 19.94 2.26
CA GLU A 78 -4.90 19.26 1.75
C GLU A 78 -5.09 19.53 0.25
N GLN A 79 -4.17 20.28 -0.37
CA GLN A 79 -4.09 20.47 -1.81
C GLN A 79 -3.08 19.47 -2.39
N LEU A 80 -3.31 19.05 -3.62
CA LEU A 80 -2.39 18.18 -4.35
C LEU A 80 -2.16 18.72 -5.76
N PRO A 81 -1.33 19.75 -5.96
CA PRO A 81 -0.95 20.16 -7.31
C PRO A 81 -0.07 19.08 -7.96
N ALA A 82 -0.25 18.86 -9.26
CA ALA A 82 0.62 18.00 -10.06
C ALA A 82 2.04 18.60 -10.09
N GLN A 83 3.06 17.77 -9.88
CA GLN A 83 4.46 18.18 -9.98
C GLN A 83 5.29 17.11 -10.66
N ASP A 84 6.16 17.53 -11.57
CA ASP A 84 7.06 16.63 -12.26
C ASP A 84 8.12 16.08 -11.28
N LEU A 85 7.89 14.84 -10.84
CA LEU A 85 8.84 14.05 -10.08
C LEU A 85 9.08 12.76 -10.86
N LYS A 86 10.35 12.44 -11.09
CA LYS A 86 10.73 11.16 -11.67
C LYS A 86 10.35 10.02 -10.73
N LEU A 87 9.29 9.29 -11.05
CA LEU A 87 8.81 8.13 -10.30
C LEU A 87 9.12 6.83 -11.05
N HIS A 88 9.48 5.80 -10.30
CA HIS A 88 9.60 4.46 -10.84
C HIS A 88 8.29 3.69 -10.59
N VAL A 89 7.42 3.65 -11.60
CA VAL A 89 6.15 2.93 -11.56
C VAL A 89 6.41 1.43 -11.77
N VAL A 90 6.11 0.62 -10.76
CA VAL A 90 6.30 -0.84 -10.76
C VAL A 90 5.12 -1.54 -11.42
N TYR A 91 3.91 -1.03 -11.18
CA TYR A 91 2.67 -1.58 -11.71
C TYR A 91 1.62 -0.47 -11.77
N GLU A 92 0.80 -0.45 -12.80
CA GLU A 92 -0.30 0.50 -12.95
C GLU A 92 -1.42 -0.11 -13.78
N ASP A 93 -2.65 0.13 -13.36
CA ASP A 93 -3.86 -0.09 -14.14
C ASP A 93 -4.89 1.03 -13.87
N GLU A 94 -6.16 0.79 -14.21
CA GLU A 94 -7.27 1.72 -13.99
C GLU A 94 -7.54 2.01 -12.50
N HIS A 95 -7.25 1.05 -11.61
CA HIS A 95 -7.67 1.08 -10.21
C HIS A 95 -6.54 1.41 -9.24
N ILE A 96 -5.31 0.96 -9.54
CA ILE A 96 -4.17 1.12 -8.65
C ILE A 96 -2.92 1.57 -9.40
N ILE A 97 -2.07 2.31 -8.69
CA ILE A 97 -0.71 2.60 -9.11
C ILE A 97 0.25 2.20 -7.99
N VAL A 98 1.34 1.56 -8.36
CA VAL A 98 2.35 1.04 -7.45
C VAL A 98 3.68 1.65 -7.85
N VAL A 99 4.30 2.35 -6.90
CA VAL A 99 5.53 3.11 -7.12
C VAL A 99 6.62 2.63 -6.18
N ALA A 100 7.84 2.51 -6.70
CA ALA A 100 9.03 2.37 -5.87
C ALA A 100 9.44 3.76 -5.36
N LYS A 101 9.02 4.11 -4.13
CA LYS A 101 9.29 5.42 -3.54
C LYS A 101 10.80 5.59 -3.29
N PRO A 102 11.46 6.62 -3.84
CA PRO A 102 12.83 6.94 -3.45
C PRO A 102 12.88 7.44 -1.99
N PRO A 103 14.02 7.34 -1.31
CA PRO A 103 14.21 8.02 -0.03
C PRO A 103 14.17 9.54 -0.20
N GLY A 104 13.87 10.29 0.87
CA GLY A 104 13.90 11.75 0.89
C GLY A 104 12.57 12.45 0.60
N ILE A 105 11.55 11.73 0.11
CA ILE A 105 10.20 12.28 -0.13
C ILE A 105 9.15 11.66 0.79
N VAL A 106 8.17 12.45 1.20
CA VAL A 106 6.99 11.96 1.95
C VAL A 106 5.96 11.39 0.98
N VAL A 107 5.11 10.47 1.45
CA VAL A 107 4.08 9.84 0.61
C VAL A 107 3.02 10.85 0.19
N GLN A 108 2.47 11.61 1.14
CA GLN A 108 1.38 12.55 0.93
C GLN A 108 1.73 13.92 1.53
N PRO A 109 1.10 15.01 1.06
CA PRO A 109 1.25 16.34 1.64
C PRO A 109 1.06 16.38 3.16
N MET A 110 1.92 17.13 3.83
CA MET A 110 1.85 17.38 5.27
C MET A 110 2.08 18.87 5.54
N ALA A 111 1.72 19.36 6.72
CA ALA A 111 1.94 20.77 7.07
C ALA A 111 3.41 21.20 6.93
N SER A 112 4.36 20.32 7.28
CA SER A 112 5.80 20.58 7.15
C SER A 112 6.35 20.39 5.74
N GLN A 113 5.60 19.74 4.84
CA GLN A 113 5.98 19.49 3.46
C GLN A 113 4.71 19.36 2.60
N PRO A 114 4.11 20.49 2.19
CA PRO A 114 2.83 20.50 1.48
C PRO A 114 2.95 20.10 0.00
N ARG A 115 4.19 20.07 -0.54
CA ARG A 115 4.49 19.77 -1.94
C ARG A 115 5.77 18.92 -2.04
N GLY A 116 6.07 18.42 -3.23
CA GLY A 116 7.22 17.55 -3.50
C GLY A 116 7.05 16.17 -2.88
N THR A 117 5.82 15.65 -2.90
CA THR A 117 5.46 14.34 -2.30
C THR A 117 5.24 13.30 -3.39
N LEU A 118 5.22 12.01 -3.02
CA LEU A 118 4.95 10.93 -3.97
C LEU A 118 3.61 11.16 -4.68
N LEU A 119 2.56 11.57 -3.96
CA LEU A 119 1.26 11.85 -4.57
C LEU A 119 1.30 12.99 -5.60
N ASN A 120 2.15 14.02 -5.41
CA ASN A 120 2.28 15.09 -6.40
C ASN A 120 2.84 14.56 -7.73
N GLY A 121 3.82 13.65 -7.65
CA GLY A 121 4.38 12.96 -8.80
C GLY A 121 3.41 11.98 -9.45
N VAL A 122 2.61 11.25 -8.64
CA VAL A 122 1.58 10.34 -9.15
C VAL A 122 0.51 11.10 -9.92
N LEU A 123 0.04 12.24 -9.38
CA LEU A 123 -0.94 13.06 -10.09
C LEU A 123 -0.35 13.61 -11.40
N HIS A 124 0.89 14.07 -11.39
CA HIS A 124 1.57 14.51 -12.62
C HIS A 124 1.68 13.40 -13.66
N HIS A 125 2.04 12.18 -13.24
CA HIS A 125 2.09 11.00 -14.10
C HIS A 125 0.72 10.70 -14.73
N MET A 126 -0.36 10.76 -13.97
CA MET A 126 -1.73 10.57 -14.49
C MET A 126 -2.11 11.65 -15.51
N VAL A 127 -1.78 12.92 -15.24
CA VAL A 127 -2.02 14.04 -16.17
C VAL A 127 -1.24 13.86 -17.46
N ALA A 128 0.05 13.50 -17.37
CA ALA A 128 0.91 13.29 -18.54
C ALA A 128 0.42 12.13 -19.44
N ARG A 129 -0.29 11.16 -18.86
CA ARG A 129 -0.92 10.04 -19.59
C ARG A 129 -2.32 10.35 -20.14
N GLY A 130 -2.86 11.54 -19.85
CA GLY A 130 -4.21 11.94 -20.24
C GLY A 130 -5.31 11.21 -19.46
N GLU A 131 -5.01 10.66 -18.29
CA GLU A 131 -6.01 10.00 -17.43
C GLU A 131 -6.88 10.98 -16.66
N CYS A 132 -6.36 12.19 -16.40
CA CYS A 132 -7.09 13.30 -15.82
C CYS A 132 -6.53 14.63 -16.34
N ALA A 133 -7.30 15.71 -16.18
CA ALA A 133 -6.87 17.05 -16.56
C ALA A 133 -5.91 17.65 -15.52
N ALA A 134 -5.05 18.56 -15.96
CA ALA A 134 -4.28 19.39 -15.03
C ALA A 134 -5.25 20.22 -14.16
N GLY A 135 -5.13 20.10 -12.84
CA GLY A 135 -6.04 20.76 -11.90
C GLY A 135 -7.33 20.00 -11.62
N ASP A 136 -7.46 18.74 -12.04
CA ASP A 136 -8.58 17.87 -11.66
C ASP A 136 -8.60 17.62 -10.14
N GLU A 137 -9.45 18.38 -9.45
CA GLU A 137 -9.60 18.30 -7.99
C GLU A 137 -10.18 16.96 -7.53
N VAL A 138 -10.98 16.29 -8.36
CA VAL A 138 -11.59 15.00 -8.03
C VAL A 138 -10.53 13.92 -8.07
N ALA A 139 -9.69 13.89 -9.11
CA ALA A 139 -8.55 12.97 -9.20
C ALA A 139 -7.54 13.23 -8.06
N ALA A 140 -7.23 14.50 -7.81
CA ALA A 140 -6.35 14.91 -6.70
C ALA A 140 -6.86 14.41 -5.35
N GLN A 141 -8.16 14.58 -5.06
CA GLN A 141 -8.73 14.10 -3.82
C GLN A 141 -8.86 12.58 -3.79
N GLY A 142 -9.19 11.94 -4.91
CA GLY A 142 -9.20 10.49 -5.06
C GLY A 142 -7.87 9.88 -4.63
N LEU A 143 -6.74 10.45 -5.06
CA LEU A 143 -5.40 10.04 -4.65
C LEU A 143 -5.13 10.28 -3.16
N LEU A 144 -5.52 11.43 -2.62
CA LEU A 144 -5.38 11.72 -1.18
C LEU A 144 -6.17 10.73 -0.31
N GLN A 145 -7.35 10.32 -0.77
CA GLN A 145 -8.16 9.27 -0.14
C GLN A 145 -7.68 7.86 -0.48
N GLY A 146 -6.85 7.69 -1.51
CA GLY A 146 -6.31 6.43 -2.00
C GLY A 146 -5.07 5.93 -1.26
N VAL A 147 -4.54 6.70 -0.31
CA VAL A 147 -3.40 6.31 0.53
C VAL A 147 -3.85 5.36 1.63
N VAL A 148 -3.69 4.06 1.39
CA VAL A 148 -4.05 2.98 2.34
C VAL A 148 -2.92 2.59 3.29
N HIS A 149 -1.68 2.93 2.95
CA HIS A 149 -0.48 2.71 3.75
C HIS A 149 0.59 3.74 3.37
N ARG A 150 1.65 3.85 4.18
CA ARG A 150 2.71 4.85 3.98
C ARG A 150 4.07 4.35 4.43
N LEU A 151 5.10 4.90 3.80
CA LEU A 151 6.49 4.80 4.22
C LEU A 151 6.94 6.13 4.83
N ASP A 152 7.95 6.05 5.71
CA ASP A 152 8.62 7.24 6.24
C ASP A 152 9.35 7.98 5.11
N ARG A 153 9.68 9.26 5.33
CA ARG A 153 10.35 10.12 4.33
C ARG A 153 11.59 9.44 3.75
N ASP A 154 12.47 8.93 4.60
CA ASP A 154 13.76 8.38 4.20
C ASP A 154 13.77 6.85 4.04
N THR A 155 12.62 6.21 4.27
CA THR A 155 12.41 4.80 3.91
C THR A 155 12.10 4.72 2.42
N SER A 156 12.79 3.83 1.73
CA SER A 156 12.61 3.57 0.29
C SER A 156 11.70 2.36 0.07
N GLY A 157 11.21 2.17 -1.16
CA GLY A 157 10.57 0.92 -1.59
C GLY A 157 9.09 1.05 -1.93
N ILE A 158 8.39 -0.09 -1.95
CA ILE A 158 7.09 -0.25 -2.59
C ILE A 158 5.96 0.52 -1.88
N VAL A 159 5.20 1.30 -2.64
CA VAL A 159 3.99 1.99 -2.20
C VAL A 159 2.87 1.80 -3.23
N ILE A 160 1.80 1.10 -2.84
CA ILE A 160 0.52 1.10 -3.56
C ILE A 160 -0.36 2.31 -3.18
N VAL A 161 -0.98 2.92 -4.19
CA VAL A 161 -1.97 4.00 -4.08
C VAL A 161 -3.19 3.62 -4.91
N ALA A 162 -4.39 3.78 -4.34
CA ALA A 162 -5.63 3.62 -5.09
C ALA A 162 -5.92 4.86 -5.95
N LYS A 163 -6.35 4.66 -7.20
CA LYS A 163 -6.72 5.74 -8.12
C LYS A 163 -8.20 6.14 -7.97
N ASN A 164 -9.03 5.26 -7.40
CA ASN A 164 -10.46 5.49 -7.22
C ASN A 164 -10.99 4.92 -5.89
N LEU A 165 -12.25 5.29 -5.57
CA LEU A 165 -12.90 4.98 -4.29
C LEU A 165 -13.12 3.47 -4.07
N GLU A 166 -13.50 2.75 -5.13
CA GLU A 166 -13.70 1.29 -5.08
C GLU A 166 -12.40 0.60 -4.65
N ALA A 167 -11.30 0.92 -5.34
CA ALA A 167 -9.98 0.37 -5.01
C ALA A 167 -9.52 0.77 -3.59
N SER A 168 -9.73 2.03 -3.21
CA SER A 168 -9.34 2.54 -1.88
C SER A 168 -10.07 1.80 -0.76
N SER A 169 -11.38 1.59 -0.90
CA SER A 169 -12.20 0.90 0.10
C SER A 169 -11.73 -0.54 0.31
N THR A 170 -11.57 -1.29 -0.78
CA THR A 170 -11.15 -2.69 -0.74
C THR A 170 -9.72 -2.84 -0.21
N LEU A 171 -8.78 -2.02 -0.69
CA LEU A 171 -7.42 -2.02 -0.18
C LEU A 171 -7.37 -1.67 1.31
N SER A 172 -8.11 -0.63 1.74
CA SER A 172 -8.20 -0.25 3.15
C SER A 172 -8.67 -1.41 4.03
N ALA A 173 -9.68 -2.16 3.57
CA ALA A 173 -10.17 -3.34 4.25
C ALA A 173 -9.12 -4.46 4.31
N MET A 174 -8.36 -4.69 3.23
CA MET A 174 -7.27 -5.69 3.20
C MET A 174 -6.14 -5.34 4.18
N PHE A 175 -5.69 -4.08 4.21
CA PHE A 175 -4.67 -3.62 5.16
C PHE A 175 -5.17 -3.72 6.61
N LYS A 176 -6.43 -3.34 6.87
CA LYS A 176 -7.04 -3.43 8.21
C LYS A 176 -7.19 -4.88 8.68
N SER A 177 -7.59 -5.79 7.79
CA SER A 177 -7.75 -7.22 8.07
C SER A 177 -6.44 -8.01 8.01
N ARG A 178 -5.28 -7.35 7.80
CA ARG A 178 -3.95 -7.95 7.77
C ARG A 178 -3.78 -9.03 6.68
N LYS A 179 -4.54 -8.93 5.59
CA LYS A 179 -4.47 -9.82 4.42
C LYS A 179 -3.35 -9.45 3.44
N VAL A 180 -2.52 -8.47 3.80
CA VAL A 180 -1.44 -7.94 2.98
C VAL A 180 -0.11 -8.31 3.63
N SER A 181 0.69 -9.11 2.93
CA SER A 181 2.05 -9.44 3.37
C SER A 181 3.00 -8.34 2.94
N LYS A 182 3.82 -7.86 3.87
CA LYS A 182 4.81 -6.81 3.65
C LYS A 182 6.18 -7.29 4.10
N THR A 183 7.14 -7.26 3.20
CA THR A 183 8.52 -7.64 3.47
C THR A 183 9.42 -6.45 3.27
N TYR A 184 10.30 -6.22 4.24
CA TYR A 184 11.28 -5.16 4.25
C TYR A 184 12.68 -5.76 4.37
N LEU A 185 13.66 -4.98 3.93
CA LEU A 185 15.06 -5.22 4.22
C LEU A 185 15.58 -4.09 5.11
N ALA A 186 16.41 -4.44 6.09
CA ALA A 186 17.07 -3.49 6.97
C ALA A 186 18.55 -3.85 7.13
N VAL A 187 19.42 -2.84 7.18
CA VAL A 187 20.81 -3.02 7.64
C VAL A 187 20.92 -2.49 9.06
N THR A 188 21.37 -3.33 9.98
CA THR A 188 21.43 -3.03 11.42
C THR A 188 22.83 -3.16 11.97
N ALA A 189 23.09 -2.46 13.08
CA ALA A 189 24.26 -2.71 13.92
C ALA A 189 24.00 -3.93 14.82
N GLY A 190 24.40 -5.11 14.36
CA GLY A 190 24.23 -6.37 15.09
C GLY A 190 22.91 -7.08 14.83
N LEU A 191 22.78 -8.25 15.46
CA LEU A 191 21.57 -9.07 15.49
C LEU A 191 20.61 -8.61 16.60
N PRO A 192 19.30 -8.86 16.46
CA PRO A 192 18.37 -8.70 17.58
C PRO A 192 18.82 -9.50 18.81
N ASN A 193 18.71 -8.89 19.99
CA ASN A 193 19.05 -9.50 21.27
C ASN A 193 17.91 -10.45 21.71
N PRO A 194 18.16 -11.77 21.84
CA PRO A 194 17.15 -12.73 22.30
C PRO A 194 16.60 -12.46 23.70
N ALA A 195 17.30 -11.69 24.54
CA ALA A 195 16.79 -11.29 25.85
C ALA A 195 15.70 -10.20 25.77
N ARG A 196 15.52 -9.57 24.60
CA ARG A 196 14.58 -8.45 24.38
C ARG A 196 13.51 -8.76 23.33
N CYS A 197 13.58 -9.93 22.70
CA CYS A 197 12.62 -10.39 21.70
C CYS A 197 12.56 -11.92 21.70
N ALA A 198 11.42 -12.50 21.34
CA ALA A 198 11.27 -13.95 21.34
C ALA A 198 12.02 -14.54 20.15
N LEU A 199 12.97 -15.46 20.40
CA LEU A 199 13.51 -16.33 19.37
C LEU A 199 12.53 -17.48 19.16
N GLU A 200 12.06 -17.68 17.93
CA GLU A 200 11.10 -18.76 17.65
C GLU A 200 11.77 -20.14 17.80
N PRO A 201 11.07 -21.12 18.40
CA PRO A 201 11.65 -22.42 18.77
C PRO A 201 12.07 -23.33 17.61
N ALA A 202 11.78 -22.95 16.35
CA ALA A 202 12.17 -23.74 15.18
C ALA A 202 13.69 -23.77 14.91
N ASP A 203 14.48 -22.92 15.59
CA ASP A 203 15.93 -22.80 15.37
C ASP A 203 16.75 -22.88 16.67
N SER A 204 16.31 -23.65 17.67
CA SER A 204 17.08 -23.88 18.92
C SER A 204 18.42 -24.63 18.72
N GLY A 205 18.76 -24.99 17.48
CA GLY A 205 20.09 -25.50 17.06
C GLY A 205 20.76 -24.69 15.93
N GLY A 206 20.23 -23.51 15.57
CA GLY A 206 20.72 -22.67 14.47
C GLY A 206 21.79 -21.65 14.87
N ASP A 207 22.47 -21.06 13.89
CA ASP A 207 23.57 -20.08 13.96
C ASP A 207 23.18 -18.69 14.55
N GLY A 208 22.04 -18.60 15.24
CA GLY A 208 21.52 -17.35 15.80
C GLY A 208 20.92 -16.40 14.75
N THR A 209 20.51 -16.88 13.57
CA THR A 209 19.92 -16.04 12.51
C THR A 209 18.42 -15.76 12.67
N GLY A 210 17.79 -16.21 13.75
CA GLY A 210 16.34 -16.08 13.96
C GLY A 210 15.56 -17.27 13.36
N PRO A 211 14.23 -17.16 13.22
CA PRO A 211 13.45 -15.93 13.24
C PRO A 211 13.19 -15.39 14.66
N TYR A 212 13.25 -14.07 14.78
CA TYR A 212 12.91 -13.30 15.97
C TYR A 212 11.52 -12.69 15.83
N THR A 213 10.74 -12.72 16.91
CA THR A 213 9.44 -12.06 17.02
C THR A 213 9.52 -10.96 18.06
N ILE A 214 9.18 -9.74 17.63
CA ILE A 214 9.06 -8.55 18.47
C ILE A 214 7.58 -8.19 18.55
N ASP A 215 6.89 -8.78 19.54
CA ASP A 215 5.52 -8.43 19.92
C ASP A 215 5.56 -7.41 21.06
N ALA A 216 5.63 -6.14 20.68
CA ALA A 216 5.91 -5.05 21.61
C ALA A 216 5.02 -3.86 21.26
N PRO A 217 3.97 -3.56 22.05
CA PRO A 217 3.08 -2.44 21.77
C PRO A 217 3.81 -1.10 21.71
N LEU A 218 3.37 -0.23 20.82
CA LEU A 218 3.98 1.07 20.56
C LEU A 218 3.06 2.21 20.97
N TYR A 219 3.66 3.27 21.50
CA TYR A 219 2.98 4.54 21.77
C TYR A 219 3.79 5.72 21.22
N LYS A 220 3.11 6.84 21.02
CA LYS A 220 3.75 8.08 20.57
C LYS A 220 4.11 8.94 21.79
N ARG A 221 5.40 9.26 21.93
CA ARG A 221 5.88 10.19 22.98
C ARG A 221 5.42 11.62 22.68
N ALA A 222 5.48 12.50 23.69
CA ALA A 222 5.25 13.93 23.53
C ALA A 222 6.18 14.57 22.47
N SER A 223 7.42 14.06 22.34
CA SER A 223 8.36 14.45 21.28
C SER A 223 7.97 14.00 19.87
N GLY A 224 6.88 13.24 19.72
CA GLY A 224 6.42 12.66 18.46
C GLY A 224 7.12 11.36 18.05
N LYS A 225 8.18 10.95 18.75
CA LYS A 225 8.91 9.69 18.52
C LYS A 225 8.10 8.50 19.03
N MET A 226 8.06 7.42 18.27
CA MET A 226 7.44 6.17 18.69
C MET A 226 8.37 5.39 19.62
N ALA A 227 7.82 4.76 20.65
CA ALA A 227 8.56 3.92 21.59
C ALA A 227 7.76 2.69 22.01
N VAL A 228 8.47 1.63 22.39
CA VAL A 228 7.88 0.43 22.99
C VAL A 228 7.34 0.79 24.38
N ALA A 229 6.11 0.37 24.66
CA ALA A 229 5.47 0.55 25.94
C ALA A 229 6.09 -0.37 27.00
N THR A 230 6.32 0.15 28.21
CA THR A 230 6.81 -0.64 29.34
C THR A 230 5.67 -1.45 29.96
N PRO A 231 5.96 -2.55 30.69
CA PRO A 231 4.95 -3.31 31.42
C PRO A 231 4.10 -2.43 32.36
N GLN A 232 4.73 -1.46 33.03
CA GLN A 232 4.03 -0.49 33.88
C GLN A 232 3.04 0.37 33.09
N GLN A 233 3.40 0.84 31.90
CA GLN A 233 2.52 1.64 31.05
C GLN A 233 1.32 0.82 30.52
N LEU A 234 1.56 -0.44 30.18
CA LEU A 234 0.50 -1.36 29.77
C LEU A 234 -0.49 -1.63 30.92
N GLN A 235 0.03 -1.84 32.13
CA GLN A 235 -0.78 -2.06 33.32
C GLN A 235 -1.60 -0.80 33.68
N GLN A 236 -1.00 0.39 33.59
CA GLN A 236 -1.72 1.66 33.77
C GLN A 236 -2.84 1.84 32.73
N GLN A 237 -2.61 1.49 31.46
CA GLN A 237 -3.64 1.56 30.43
C GLN A 237 -4.83 0.62 30.72
N GLN A 238 -4.56 -0.58 31.23
CA GLN A 238 -5.61 -1.53 31.60
C GLN A 238 -6.43 -1.04 32.80
N GLN A 239 -5.81 -0.35 33.75
CA GLN A 239 -6.46 0.22 34.94
C GLN A 239 -7.20 1.54 34.67
N GLN A 240 -6.73 2.35 33.71
CA GLN A 240 -7.23 3.70 33.41
C GLN A 240 -8.24 3.76 32.26
N GLN A 241 -8.95 2.67 31.95
CA GLN A 241 -9.92 2.63 30.83
C GLN A 241 -11.07 3.67 30.93
N GLN A 242 -11.14 4.47 32.01
CA GLN A 242 -12.15 5.52 32.23
C GLN A 242 -11.60 6.95 32.41
N THR A 243 -10.29 7.21 32.31
CA THR A 243 -9.72 8.58 32.46
C THR A 243 -9.17 9.15 31.16
N ALA A 244 -9.39 10.46 30.94
CA ALA A 244 -9.07 11.16 29.69
C ALA A 244 -7.56 11.36 29.39
N SER A 245 -6.66 10.99 30.32
CA SER A 245 -5.20 11.18 30.20
C SER A 245 -4.42 9.89 29.89
N ALA A 246 -5.08 8.83 29.42
CA ALA A 246 -4.42 7.56 29.15
C ALA A 246 -3.49 7.62 27.92
N ILE A 247 -2.29 7.04 28.03
CA ILE A 247 -1.35 6.92 26.91
C ILE A 247 -1.97 6.00 25.83
N ASP A 248 -2.07 6.50 24.59
CA ASP A 248 -2.59 5.73 23.44
C ASP A 248 -1.55 4.70 22.95
N VAL A 249 -1.49 3.57 23.66
CA VAL A 249 -0.65 2.42 23.30
C VAL A 249 -1.39 1.52 22.30
N LYS A 250 -0.68 1.11 21.25
CA LYS A 250 -1.23 0.32 20.14
C LYS A 250 -0.45 -0.96 19.94
N PRO A 251 -1.11 -2.10 19.68
CA PRO A 251 -0.42 -3.35 19.39
C PRO A 251 0.43 -3.20 18.12
N ALA A 252 1.61 -3.80 18.16
CA ALA A 252 2.56 -3.82 17.07
C ALA A 252 3.36 -5.13 17.07
N LEU A 253 3.41 -5.79 15.91
CA LEU A 253 4.07 -7.09 15.72
C LEU A 253 5.00 -7.04 14.52
N THR A 254 6.25 -7.43 14.75
CA THR A 254 7.33 -7.46 13.75
C THR A 254 8.08 -8.78 13.87
N ARG A 255 8.21 -9.51 12.76
CA ARG A 255 9.06 -10.70 12.65
C ARG A 255 10.31 -10.37 11.87
N VAL A 256 11.45 -10.92 12.28
CA VAL A 256 12.75 -10.59 11.74
C VAL A 256 13.55 -11.86 11.52
N LYS A 257 14.18 -11.99 10.36
CA LYS A 257 15.13 -13.06 10.06
C LYS A 257 16.43 -12.45 9.53
N ALA A 258 17.56 -12.88 10.06
CA ALA A 258 18.84 -12.46 9.54
C ALA A 258 19.12 -13.17 8.21
N LEU A 259 19.65 -12.41 7.26
CA LEU A 259 20.16 -12.96 6.01
C LEU A 259 21.58 -13.54 6.23
N PRO A 260 21.99 -14.53 5.43
CA PRO A 260 23.34 -15.07 5.49
C PRO A 260 24.40 -13.97 5.38
N ARG A 261 25.47 -14.07 6.17
CA ARG A 261 26.61 -13.15 6.11
C ARG A 261 27.69 -13.71 5.18
N SER A 262 28.34 -12.84 4.40
CA SER A 262 29.51 -13.23 3.60
C SER A 262 30.69 -13.65 4.48
N ALA A 263 31.32 -14.78 4.17
CA ALA A 263 32.55 -15.24 4.83
C ALA A 263 33.72 -14.23 4.67
N ALA A 264 33.76 -13.51 3.54
CA ALA A 264 34.77 -12.48 3.28
C ALA A 264 34.61 -11.24 4.19
N ALA A 265 33.45 -11.05 4.82
CA ALA A 265 33.22 -9.98 5.79
C ALA A 265 33.67 -10.37 7.23
N GLY A 266 34.22 -11.57 7.43
CA GLY A 266 34.52 -12.13 8.76
C GLY A 266 35.98 -12.54 9.03
N GLY A 267 36.91 -12.37 8.09
CA GLY A 267 38.29 -12.83 8.25
C GLY A 267 39.32 -11.70 8.13
N GLY A 268 39.77 -11.15 9.25
CA GLY A 268 40.85 -10.16 9.25
C GLY A 268 41.07 -9.53 10.62
N SER A 269 41.89 -10.16 11.46
CA SER A 269 42.66 -9.42 12.46
C SER A 269 43.54 -8.42 11.68
N GLY A 270 43.15 -7.15 11.69
CA GLY A 270 43.92 -6.06 11.09
C GLY A 270 43.60 -5.71 9.62
N SER A 271 42.39 -5.20 9.33
CA SER A 271 42.18 -4.19 8.29
C SER A 271 40.81 -3.50 8.41
N SER A 272 40.82 -2.18 8.27
CA SER A 272 39.76 -1.21 8.56
C SER A 272 38.62 -1.16 7.54
N SER A 273 37.74 -2.16 7.48
CA SER A 273 36.43 -2.02 6.83
C SER A 273 35.32 -2.05 7.89
N GLY A 274 34.54 -0.97 7.98
CA GLY A 274 33.55 -0.71 9.05
C GLY A 274 32.33 -1.64 9.11
N SER A 275 32.40 -2.85 8.53
CA SER A 275 31.28 -3.80 8.38
C SER A 275 31.27 -4.96 9.40
N GLY A 276 32.29 -5.07 10.26
CA GLY A 276 32.48 -6.20 11.18
C GLY A 276 31.27 -6.53 12.08
N GLY A 277 30.48 -5.52 12.45
CA GLY A 277 29.28 -5.68 13.28
C GLY A 277 27.94 -5.64 12.54
N LEU A 278 27.91 -5.42 11.22
CA LEU A 278 26.66 -5.19 10.49
C LEU A 278 25.88 -6.49 10.22
N ARG A 279 24.56 -6.38 10.14
CA ARG A 279 23.68 -7.47 9.74
C ARG A 279 22.61 -6.97 8.77
N ALA A 280 22.27 -7.82 7.80
CA ALA A 280 21.15 -7.60 6.92
C ALA A 280 19.98 -8.44 7.42
N LEU A 281 18.84 -7.80 7.63
CA LEU A 281 17.65 -8.42 8.18
C LEU A 281 16.50 -8.33 7.17
N GLN A 282 15.84 -9.46 6.94
CA GLN A 282 14.49 -9.48 6.38
C GLN A 282 13.50 -9.24 7.50
N VAL A 283 12.60 -8.28 7.30
CA VAL A 283 11.61 -7.86 8.30
C VAL A 283 10.21 -7.98 7.72
N GLU A 284 9.34 -8.66 8.44
CA GLU A 284 7.93 -8.81 8.10
C GLU A 284 7.07 -8.14 9.18
N ILE A 285 6.10 -7.33 8.75
CA ILE A 285 5.23 -6.61 9.69
C ILE A 285 3.77 -6.97 9.46
N THR A 286 3.09 -7.32 10.54
CA THR A 286 1.65 -7.55 10.53
C THR A 286 0.91 -6.21 10.68
N THR A 287 1.39 -5.37 11.58
CA THR A 287 0.87 -4.01 11.81
C THR A 287 1.65 -2.97 11.00
N GLY A 288 1.11 -1.75 10.90
CA GLY A 288 1.73 -0.64 10.15
C GLY A 288 1.78 0.65 10.97
N ARG A 289 2.36 0.62 12.18
CA ARG A 289 2.47 1.82 13.02
C ARG A 289 3.58 2.75 12.49
N GLN A 290 3.47 4.04 12.81
CA GLN A 290 4.53 5.00 12.49
C GLN A 290 5.88 4.48 13.03
N HIS A 291 6.94 4.56 12.22
CA HIS A 291 8.30 4.17 12.61
C HIS A 291 8.42 2.78 13.26
N GLN A 292 7.49 1.85 13.01
CA GLN A 292 7.38 0.60 13.77
C GLN A 292 8.67 -0.22 13.74
N ILE A 293 9.18 -0.50 12.54
CA ILE A 293 10.40 -1.30 12.35
C ILE A 293 11.59 -0.65 13.07
N ARG A 294 11.75 0.66 12.91
CA ARG A 294 12.85 1.45 13.50
C ARG A 294 12.81 1.40 15.03
N ALA A 295 11.63 1.56 15.62
CA ALA A 295 11.45 1.49 17.07
C ALA A 295 11.65 0.06 17.62
N HIS A 296 11.12 -0.96 16.94
CA HIS A 296 11.28 -2.37 17.34
C HIS A 296 12.74 -2.82 17.27
N LEU A 297 13.42 -2.50 16.17
CA LEU A 297 14.83 -2.87 15.98
C LEU A 297 15.76 -2.17 16.97
N LEU A 298 15.51 -0.89 17.30
CA LEU A 298 16.21 -0.23 18.40
C LEU A 298 15.95 -0.93 19.74
N HIS A 299 14.68 -1.23 20.05
CA HIS A 299 14.30 -1.91 21.30
C HIS A 299 14.99 -3.28 21.43
N ALA A 300 15.03 -4.04 20.35
CA ALA A 300 15.70 -5.33 20.28
C ALA A 300 17.25 -5.22 20.30
N GLY A 301 17.83 -4.01 20.37
CA GLY A 301 19.28 -3.82 20.42
C GLY A 301 19.99 -3.93 19.06
N ALA A 302 19.24 -3.92 17.96
CA ALA A 302 19.76 -3.99 16.58
C ALA A 302 19.32 -2.74 15.78
N PRO A 303 19.72 -1.53 16.17
CA PRO A 303 19.27 -0.30 15.50
C PRO A 303 19.64 -0.28 14.01
N VAL A 304 18.73 0.26 13.19
CA VAL A 304 18.94 0.47 11.75
C VAL A 304 20.03 1.53 11.55
N ILE A 305 21.03 1.22 10.72
CA ILE A 305 22.10 2.18 10.45
C ILE A 305 21.60 3.38 9.63
N GLY A 306 22.18 4.55 9.89
CA GLY A 306 21.79 5.83 9.28
C GLY A 306 20.47 6.40 9.82
N ASP A 307 19.84 5.75 10.81
CA ASP A 307 18.64 6.29 11.46
C ASP A 307 18.99 7.40 12.46
N VAL A 308 18.97 8.65 11.99
CA VAL A 308 19.28 9.84 12.81
C VAL A 308 18.31 10.05 13.98
N THR A 309 17.05 9.63 13.85
CA THR A 309 16.02 9.86 14.89
C THR A 309 16.17 8.87 16.04
N TYR A 310 16.41 7.60 15.72
CA TYR A 310 16.51 6.54 16.72
C TYR A 310 17.93 6.36 17.24
N CYS A 311 18.95 6.73 16.47
CA CYS A 311 20.34 6.54 16.85
C CYS A 311 21.03 7.75 17.51
N ALA A 312 20.30 8.83 17.83
CA ALA A 312 20.90 10.02 18.45
C ALA A 312 21.43 9.81 19.89
N GLY A 313 21.11 8.69 20.56
CA GLY A 313 21.46 8.40 21.97
C GLY A 313 22.55 7.34 22.18
N GLY A 314 22.84 7.02 23.45
CA GLY A 314 23.96 6.17 23.89
C GLY A 314 23.97 4.75 23.34
N ASP A 315 22.83 4.06 23.32
CA ASP A 315 22.74 2.63 22.92
C ASP A 315 22.92 2.38 21.41
N ALA A 316 23.04 3.44 20.60
CA ALA A 316 23.18 3.35 19.16
C ALA A 316 24.53 3.87 18.64
N GLY A 317 25.54 3.96 19.51
CA GLY A 317 26.89 4.40 19.16
C GLY A 317 27.49 3.61 17.99
N ALA A 318 27.36 2.27 18.03
CA ALA A 318 27.85 1.39 16.96
C ALA A 318 27.15 1.66 15.60
N ALA A 319 25.83 1.89 15.60
CA ALA A 319 25.09 2.22 14.39
C ALA A 319 25.49 3.57 13.80
N ARG A 320 25.76 4.57 14.65
CA ARG A 320 26.28 5.87 14.20
C ARG A 320 27.68 5.77 13.61
N ALA A 321 28.58 5.06 14.28
CA ALA A 321 29.94 4.85 13.81
C ALA A 321 29.96 4.12 12.46
N ALA A 322 29.16 3.05 12.32
CA ALA A 322 29.05 2.31 11.06
C ALA A 322 28.43 3.15 9.94
N ALA A 323 27.38 3.94 10.24
CA ALA A 323 26.78 4.84 9.26
C ALA A 323 27.77 5.90 8.76
N ALA A 324 28.55 6.50 9.66
CA ALA A 324 29.60 7.46 9.32
C ALA A 324 30.69 6.82 8.45
N ALA A 325 31.18 5.63 8.83
CA ALA A 325 32.20 4.90 8.07
C ALA A 325 31.73 4.52 6.65
N LEU A 326 30.43 4.26 6.46
CA LEU A 326 29.83 3.91 5.17
C LEU A 326 29.31 5.11 4.37
N GLY A 327 29.34 6.33 4.94
CA GLY A 327 28.77 7.52 4.32
C GLY A 327 27.24 7.47 4.14
N VAL A 328 26.53 6.86 5.09
CA VAL A 328 25.08 6.67 5.04
C VAL A 328 24.38 7.71 5.93
N ALA A 329 23.53 8.55 5.31
CA ALA A 329 22.83 9.64 5.99
C ALA A 329 21.32 9.39 6.21
N ARG A 330 20.83 8.19 5.90
CA ARG A 330 19.41 7.81 6.04
C ARG A 330 19.26 6.40 6.62
N PRO A 331 18.12 6.05 7.25
CA PRO A 331 17.86 4.68 7.62
C PRO A 331 17.97 3.76 6.39
N LEU A 332 18.88 2.78 6.42
CA LEU A 332 18.93 1.70 5.42
C LEU A 332 17.79 0.71 5.66
N LEU A 333 16.59 1.19 5.43
CA LEU A 333 15.33 0.47 5.47
C LEU A 333 14.67 0.58 4.09
N HIS A 334 14.23 -0.56 3.56
CA HIS A 334 13.61 -0.66 2.25
C HIS A 334 12.39 -1.58 2.28
N ALA A 335 11.25 -1.10 1.83
CA ALA A 335 10.04 -1.88 1.62
C ALA A 335 10.20 -2.70 0.34
N LEU A 336 10.70 -3.92 0.46
CA LEU A 336 11.08 -4.77 -0.67
C LEU A 336 9.88 -5.24 -1.47
N SER A 337 8.87 -5.81 -0.79
CA SER A 337 7.76 -6.43 -1.49
C SER A 337 6.43 -6.33 -0.75
N LEU A 338 5.37 -6.33 -1.56
CA LEU A 338 3.99 -6.31 -1.13
C LEU A 338 3.23 -7.44 -1.85
N THR A 339 2.60 -8.33 -1.09
CA THR A 339 1.74 -9.38 -1.65
C THR A 339 0.31 -9.16 -1.17
N LEU A 340 -0.63 -9.06 -2.12
CA LEU A 340 -2.05 -8.87 -1.86
C LEU A 340 -2.89 -9.38 -3.04
N HIS A 341 -4.21 -9.29 -2.92
CA HIS A 341 -5.12 -9.45 -4.05
C HIS A 341 -5.45 -8.07 -4.64
N HIS A 342 -5.51 -7.98 -5.97
CA HIS A 342 -5.95 -6.79 -6.67
C HIS A 342 -7.38 -6.41 -6.22
N PRO A 343 -7.69 -5.14 -5.91
CA PRO A 343 -8.94 -4.78 -5.24
C PRO A 343 -10.21 -5.03 -6.07
N VAL A 344 -10.12 -5.01 -7.40
CA VAL A 344 -11.27 -5.26 -8.30
C VAL A 344 -11.23 -6.67 -8.89
N THR A 345 -10.19 -6.99 -9.65
CA THR A 345 -10.04 -8.32 -10.29
C THR A 345 -9.78 -9.48 -9.31
N ASN A 346 -9.42 -9.21 -8.06
CA ASN A 346 -9.03 -10.21 -7.05
C ASN A 346 -7.84 -11.12 -7.44
N ALA A 347 -7.10 -10.77 -8.52
CA ALA A 347 -5.90 -11.48 -8.93
C ALA A 347 -4.79 -11.34 -7.86
N ARG A 348 -4.04 -12.41 -7.59
CA ARG A 348 -2.93 -12.35 -6.63
C ARG A 348 -1.77 -11.56 -7.23
N LEU A 349 -1.38 -10.47 -6.58
CA LEU A 349 -0.27 -9.61 -6.96
C LEU A 349 0.91 -9.84 -6.02
N VAL A 350 2.10 -9.97 -6.61
CA VAL A 350 3.39 -9.94 -5.90
C VAL A 350 4.18 -8.79 -6.49
N LEU A 351 4.27 -7.70 -5.74
CA LEU A 351 4.89 -6.44 -6.15
C LEU A 351 6.24 -6.34 -5.45
N VAL A 352 7.29 -6.02 -6.20
CA VAL A 352 8.66 -5.90 -5.68
C VAL A 352 9.18 -4.50 -6.05
N ALA A 353 9.97 -3.87 -5.19
CA ALA A 353 10.68 -2.64 -5.52
C ALA A 353 12.16 -2.94 -5.81
N PRO A 354 12.78 -2.28 -6.80
CA PRO A 354 14.22 -2.37 -7.00
C PRO A 354 14.96 -1.74 -5.80
N LEU A 355 16.14 -2.29 -5.48
CA LEU A 355 16.97 -1.78 -4.42
C LEU A 355 17.64 -0.45 -4.82
N PRO A 356 17.58 0.58 -3.96
CA PRO A 356 18.38 1.79 -4.17
C PRO A 356 19.88 1.49 -4.14
N ALA A 357 20.67 2.24 -4.92
CA ALA A 357 22.10 2.01 -5.10
C ALA A 357 22.90 2.02 -3.79
N ASP A 358 22.56 2.92 -2.86
CA ASP A 358 23.20 3.02 -1.54
C ASP A 358 22.98 1.76 -0.69
N MET A 359 21.76 1.23 -0.72
CA MET A 359 21.38 0.01 -0.02
C MET A 359 21.96 -1.24 -0.69
N TRP A 360 21.97 -1.27 -2.02
CA TRP A 360 22.58 -2.35 -2.79
C TRP A 360 24.06 -2.52 -2.45
N ARG A 361 24.82 -1.41 -2.42
CA ARG A 361 26.24 -1.40 -2.07
C ARG A 361 26.47 -2.02 -0.69
N VAL A 362 25.80 -1.50 0.34
CA VAL A 362 26.01 -1.95 1.72
C VAL A 362 25.49 -3.38 1.93
N LEU A 363 24.37 -3.76 1.33
CA LEU A 363 23.87 -5.14 1.42
C LEU A 363 24.85 -6.13 0.78
N SER A 364 25.38 -5.80 -0.41
CA SER A 364 26.33 -6.67 -1.11
C SER A 364 27.59 -6.92 -0.28
N ASP A 365 28.07 -5.92 0.46
CA ASP A 365 29.21 -6.08 1.37
C ASP A 365 28.88 -6.97 2.58
N VAL A 366 27.64 -6.92 3.09
CA VAL A 366 27.22 -7.68 4.29
C VAL A 366 26.86 -9.13 3.96
N VAL A 367 26.05 -9.38 2.93
CA VAL A 367 25.55 -10.73 2.59
C VAL A 367 26.35 -11.41 1.48
N GLY A 368 27.19 -10.66 0.76
CA GLY A 368 27.90 -11.11 -0.43
C GLY A 368 27.11 -10.82 -1.72
N PRO A 369 27.79 -10.54 -2.84
CA PRO A 369 27.14 -10.10 -4.08
C PRO A 369 26.19 -11.15 -4.65
N ASP A 370 26.51 -12.44 -4.53
CA ASP A 370 25.66 -13.52 -5.06
C ASP A 370 24.36 -13.70 -4.26
N ALA A 371 24.42 -13.54 -2.94
CA ALA A 371 23.23 -13.56 -2.10
C ALA A 371 22.37 -12.32 -2.33
N ALA A 372 22.99 -11.15 -2.49
CA ALA A 372 22.28 -9.91 -2.80
C ALA A 372 21.55 -9.99 -4.16
N ARG A 373 22.18 -10.60 -5.18
CA ARG A 373 21.56 -10.83 -6.51
C ARG A 373 20.38 -11.80 -6.48
N LYS A 374 20.34 -12.73 -5.52
CA LYS A 374 19.23 -13.69 -5.35
C LYS A 374 18.02 -13.08 -4.66
N LEU A 375 18.14 -11.89 -4.05
CA LEU A 375 16.98 -11.21 -3.49
C LEU A 375 15.99 -10.89 -4.62
N PRO A 376 14.68 -10.94 -4.36
CA PRO A 376 13.67 -10.52 -5.33
C PRO A 376 13.95 -9.08 -5.76
N GLN A 377 14.31 -8.88 -7.02
CA GLN A 377 14.54 -7.55 -7.60
C GLN A 377 13.84 -7.47 -8.94
N LEU A 378 13.27 -6.30 -9.25
CA LEU A 378 13.05 -5.95 -10.65
C LEU A 378 14.39 -5.55 -11.28
N PRO A 379 14.61 -5.83 -12.57
CA PRO A 379 15.74 -5.26 -13.29
C PRO A 379 15.72 -3.74 -13.13
N ALA A 380 16.86 -3.14 -12.82
CA ALA A 380 16.99 -1.70 -12.57
C ALA A 380 16.54 -0.82 -13.77
N ASP A 381 16.44 -1.42 -14.96
CA ASP A 381 16.24 -0.74 -16.24
C ASP A 381 15.01 -1.24 -17.03
N ALA A 382 14.07 -1.96 -16.40
CA ALA A 382 12.90 -2.44 -17.11
C ALA A 382 11.81 -1.36 -17.19
N ASP A 383 11.71 -0.71 -18.36
CA ASP A 383 10.51 0.04 -18.75
C ASP A 383 9.25 -0.80 -18.45
N GLY A 384 8.29 -0.19 -17.74
CA GLY A 384 7.16 -0.84 -17.05
C GLY A 384 6.21 -1.69 -17.91
N ALA A 385 6.46 -1.86 -19.20
CA ALA A 385 5.67 -2.68 -20.11
C ALA A 385 5.88 -4.20 -19.90
N ALA A 386 7.10 -4.65 -19.58
CA ALA A 386 7.41 -6.08 -19.51
C ALA A 386 6.88 -6.76 -18.22
N ALA A 387 6.90 -6.06 -17.09
CA ALA A 387 6.35 -6.55 -15.82
C ALA A 387 4.80 -6.60 -15.85
N ALA A 388 4.17 -5.62 -16.51
CA ALA A 388 2.73 -5.61 -16.75
C ALA A 388 2.28 -6.78 -17.64
N ALA A 389 3.05 -7.14 -18.67
CA ALA A 389 2.76 -8.28 -19.55
C ALA A 389 2.85 -9.63 -18.82
N ALA A 390 3.81 -9.81 -17.91
CA ALA A 390 3.95 -11.04 -17.12
C ALA A 390 2.80 -11.18 -16.09
N ALA A 391 2.35 -10.08 -15.48
CA ALA A 391 1.20 -10.07 -14.57
C ALA A 391 -0.13 -10.29 -15.31
N ALA A 392 -0.30 -9.69 -16.50
CA ALA A 392 -1.48 -9.88 -17.34
C ALA A 392 -1.59 -11.31 -17.91
N ALA A 393 -0.46 -11.93 -18.27
CA ALA A 393 -0.43 -13.32 -18.73
C ALA A 393 -0.84 -14.32 -17.63
N ALA A 394 -0.45 -14.05 -16.38
CA ALA A 394 -0.87 -14.85 -15.22
C ALA A 394 -2.36 -14.65 -14.87
N ALA A 395 -2.89 -13.43 -15.04
CA ALA A 395 -4.31 -13.12 -14.84
C ALA A 395 -5.22 -13.74 -15.93
N GLY A 396 -4.77 -13.72 -17.20
CA GLY A 396 -5.48 -14.34 -18.32
C GLY A 396 -5.59 -15.87 -18.19
N ALA A 397 -4.54 -16.52 -17.66
CA ALA A 397 -4.57 -17.96 -17.39
C ALA A 397 -5.56 -18.32 -16.26
N ALA A 398 -5.68 -17.48 -15.22
CA ALA A 398 -6.62 -17.72 -14.11
C ALA A 398 -8.10 -17.46 -14.50
N ALA A 399 -8.36 -16.50 -15.40
CA ALA A 399 -9.68 -16.24 -15.95
C ALA A 399 -10.15 -17.39 -16.87
N GLY A 400 -9.26 -17.94 -17.70
CA GLY A 400 -9.56 -19.09 -18.57
C GLY A 400 -9.91 -20.36 -17.80
N VAL A 401 -9.27 -20.61 -16.66
CA VAL A 401 -9.55 -21.77 -15.80
C VAL A 401 -10.91 -21.63 -15.08
N ARG A 402 -11.34 -20.41 -14.73
CA ARG A 402 -12.68 -20.16 -14.15
C ARG A 402 -13.81 -20.26 -15.18
N ALA A 403 -13.59 -19.83 -16.43
CA ALA A 403 -14.55 -20.02 -17.51
C ALA A 403 -14.75 -21.50 -17.86
N ALA A 404 -13.69 -22.30 -17.82
CA ALA A 404 -13.77 -23.75 -18.04
C ALA A 404 -14.45 -24.50 -16.88
N ALA A 405 -14.23 -24.07 -15.63
CA ALA A 405 -14.89 -24.67 -14.47
C ALA A 405 -16.40 -24.37 -14.40
N ALA A 406 -16.84 -23.18 -14.84
CA ALA A 406 -18.25 -22.82 -14.93
C ALA A 406 -19.00 -23.61 -16.03
N ALA A 407 -18.31 -24.04 -17.10
CA ALA A 407 -18.89 -24.85 -18.16
C ALA A 407 -19.04 -26.34 -17.80
N ALA A 408 -18.33 -26.84 -16.78
CA ALA A 408 -18.28 -28.26 -16.41
C ALA A 408 -19.20 -28.64 -15.23
N GLY A 409 -19.85 -27.67 -14.56
CA GLY A 409 -20.57 -27.86 -13.29
C GLY A 409 -22.08 -28.10 -13.38
N GLY A 410 -22.60 -28.73 -14.45
CA GLY A 410 -24.05 -28.87 -14.65
C GLY A 410 -24.55 -30.31 -14.73
N ARG A 411 -24.57 -31.08 -13.63
CA ARG A 411 -25.44 -32.27 -13.48
C ARG A 411 -25.83 -32.58 -12.02
N GLY A 412 -27.15 -32.66 -11.79
CA GLY A 412 -27.83 -33.17 -10.58
C GLY A 412 -28.05 -32.10 -9.51
N VAL A 413 -29.25 -31.81 -8.99
CA VAL A 413 -30.34 -32.70 -8.55
C VAL A 413 -31.69 -31.99 -8.68
N ARG A 414 -32.74 -32.77 -8.92
CA ARG A 414 -34.16 -32.41 -9.07
C ARG A 414 -34.80 -31.81 -7.80
N ALA A 415 -35.73 -30.87 -7.98
CA ALA A 415 -36.99 -30.82 -7.24
C ALA A 415 -38.08 -30.02 -8.02
N SER A 416 -39.29 -30.57 -8.02
CA SER A 416 -40.61 -30.16 -8.55
C SER A 416 -40.83 -28.68 -8.91
N ALA A 417 -41.29 -28.33 -10.13
CA ALA A 417 -42.65 -28.46 -10.66
C ALA A 417 -43.71 -27.56 -9.98
N ALA A 418 -44.04 -26.44 -10.64
CA ALA A 418 -45.40 -25.89 -10.70
C ALA A 418 -45.50 -24.97 -11.94
N ALA A 419 -46.52 -25.23 -12.75
CA ALA A 419 -46.79 -24.64 -14.05
C ALA A 419 -47.53 -23.31 -13.95
N ALA A 420 -47.32 -22.42 -14.92
CA ALA A 420 -48.36 -21.55 -15.47
C ALA A 420 -47.93 -21.08 -16.87
N ALA A 421 -48.66 -21.55 -17.88
CA ALA A 421 -48.57 -21.13 -19.26
C ALA A 421 -49.74 -20.20 -19.57
N VAL A 422 -49.50 -19.08 -20.28
CA VAL A 422 -50.45 -18.37 -21.15
C VAL A 422 -49.60 -17.64 -22.22
N SER A 423 -49.60 -18.08 -23.49
CA SER A 423 -50.34 -17.51 -24.64
C SER A 423 -50.00 -16.02 -24.88
N SER A 424 -49.55 -15.56 -26.06
CA SER A 424 -50.23 -15.60 -27.37
C SER A 424 -49.40 -14.87 -28.45
N GLY A 425 -49.66 -15.22 -29.72
CA GLY A 425 -49.62 -14.42 -30.98
C GLY A 425 -48.38 -13.56 -31.29
N GLY A 426 -47.67 -13.69 -32.42
CA GLY A 426 -48.09 -14.08 -33.76
C GLY A 426 -48.68 -12.87 -34.53
N ALA A 427 -47.87 -12.13 -35.29
CA ALA A 427 -48.25 -11.50 -36.56
C ALA A 427 -47.04 -10.81 -37.25
N ARG A 428 -46.74 -11.23 -38.49
CA ARG A 428 -46.06 -10.45 -39.56
C ARG A 428 -47.11 -9.65 -40.33
N PRO A 429 -46.70 -8.62 -41.11
CA PRO A 429 -46.66 -8.76 -42.59
C PRO A 429 -45.33 -8.21 -43.20
N SER A 430 -44.70 -8.86 -44.20
CA SER A 430 -44.73 -8.60 -45.68
C SER A 430 -44.46 -7.13 -46.07
N ALA A 431 -43.33 -6.73 -46.68
CA ALA A 431 -42.74 -7.01 -48.01
C ALA A 431 -43.00 -5.87 -49.04
N ASP A 432 -41.92 -5.52 -49.74
CA ASP A 432 -41.77 -4.78 -51.01
C ASP A 432 -41.81 -3.24 -51.09
N GLY A 433 -40.81 -2.69 -51.79
CA GLY A 433 -40.78 -1.32 -52.29
C GLY A 433 -39.38 -0.72 -52.48
N ALA A 434 -38.82 -0.83 -53.69
CA ALA A 434 -37.47 -0.41 -54.10
C ALA A 434 -37.30 1.13 -54.31
N ALA A 435 -36.06 1.65 -54.18
CA ALA A 435 -35.31 2.36 -55.25
C ALA A 435 -34.14 3.24 -54.74
N ALA A 436 -32.94 2.93 -55.25
CA ALA A 436 -31.79 3.76 -55.68
C ALA A 436 -31.45 5.12 -55.00
N SER A 437 -30.18 5.30 -54.60
CA SER A 437 -29.16 6.02 -55.41
C SER A 437 -27.74 6.04 -54.80
N LYS A 438 -26.79 5.58 -55.62
CA LYS A 438 -25.38 6.02 -55.81
C LYS A 438 -24.44 6.18 -54.59
N ARG A 439 -23.53 5.22 -54.42
CA ARG A 439 -22.16 5.45 -53.92
C ARG A 439 -21.13 4.95 -54.94
N THR A 440 -20.19 5.81 -55.27
CA THR A 440 -19.05 5.57 -56.14
C THR A 440 -17.94 4.80 -55.43
N ARG A 441 -17.27 3.92 -56.19
CA ARG A 441 -16.07 3.13 -55.83
C ARG A 441 -14.80 3.96 -55.98
N ALA A 442 -13.82 3.71 -55.10
CA ALA A 442 -12.38 3.53 -55.40
C ALA A 442 -11.72 3.04 -54.10
N SER A 443 -11.32 1.76 -53.98
CA SER A 443 -10.04 1.14 -54.40
C SER A 443 -9.09 0.96 -53.20
N ALA A 444 -8.77 -0.30 -52.90
CA ALA A 444 -7.82 -0.81 -51.90
C ALA A 444 -6.35 -0.57 -52.37
N PRO A 445 -5.24 -0.97 -51.68
CA PRO A 445 -5.03 -2.26 -50.97
C PRO A 445 -4.13 -2.25 -49.70
N GLY A 446 -4.01 -3.40 -49.02
CA GLY A 446 -2.87 -3.69 -48.13
C GLY A 446 -3.13 -4.62 -46.95
N ALA A 447 -3.36 -5.91 -47.20
CA ALA A 447 -3.44 -6.93 -46.16
C ALA A 447 -2.03 -7.40 -45.75
N LEU A 448 -1.66 -7.24 -44.47
CA LEU A 448 -0.49 -7.86 -43.85
C LEU A 448 -0.94 -8.85 -42.77
N LYS A 449 -0.60 -10.13 -42.99
CA LYS A 449 -0.86 -11.28 -42.11
C LYS A 449 -0.09 -11.11 -40.80
N MET A 450 -0.80 -11.10 -39.67
CA MET A 450 -0.23 -11.18 -38.33
C MET A 450 0.14 -12.63 -37.99
N ALA A 451 1.43 -12.89 -37.79
CA ALA A 451 1.95 -14.15 -37.28
C ALA A 451 1.68 -14.27 -35.77
N LYS A 452 1.11 -15.41 -35.34
CA LYS A 452 0.94 -15.75 -33.91
C LYS A 452 2.32 -16.07 -33.29
N PRO A 453 2.70 -15.50 -32.14
CA PRO A 453 3.94 -15.88 -31.49
C PRO A 453 3.80 -17.28 -30.86
N LYS A 454 4.63 -18.22 -31.32
CA LYS A 454 4.84 -19.52 -30.66
C LYS A 454 5.69 -19.29 -29.42
N VAL A 455 5.08 -19.29 -28.24
CA VAL A 455 5.79 -19.37 -26.95
C VAL A 455 6.38 -20.77 -26.83
N ARG A 456 7.71 -20.86 -26.68
CA ARG A 456 8.41 -22.14 -26.49
C ARG A 456 8.15 -22.67 -25.07
N VAL A 457 7.82 -23.96 -24.98
CA VAL A 457 7.40 -24.68 -23.76
C VAL A 457 8.47 -24.72 -22.65
N LYS A 458 9.68 -24.18 -22.85
CA LYS A 458 10.75 -24.14 -21.83
C LYS A 458 10.61 -22.99 -20.81
N ASP A 459 9.88 -21.92 -21.13
CA ASP A 459 9.79 -20.74 -20.23
C ASP A 459 8.72 -20.88 -19.13
N ALA A 460 7.76 -21.79 -19.29
CA ALA A 460 6.74 -22.07 -18.28
C ALA A 460 7.30 -22.86 -17.07
N ALA A 461 8.39 -23.61 -17.26
CA ALA A 461 8.98 -24.44 -16.20
C ALA A 461 9.78 -23.62 -15.17
N ALA A 462 10.33 -22.46 -15.55
CA ALA A 462 11.07 -21.58 -14.65
C ALA A 462 10.15 -20.85 -13.65
N ALA A 463 8.95 -20.44 -14.08
CA ALA A 463 7.96 -19.78 -13.23
C ALA A 463 7.33 -20.72 -12.20
N LEU A 464 7.18 -22.01 -12.52
CA LEU A 464 6.61 -23.01 -11.61
C LEU A 464 7.57 -23.40 -10.48
N ASN A 465 8.88 -23.32 -10.70
CA ASN A 465 9.90 -23.63 -9.69
C ASN A 465 10.05 -22.52 -8.63
N LEU A 466 9.76 -21.26 -8.96
CA LEU A 466 9.77 -20.16 -7.99
C LEU A 466 8.62 -20.26 -6.97
N ALA A 467 7.46 -20.80 -7.39
CA ALA A 467 6.29 -21.00 -6.53
C ALA A 467 6.43 -22.19 -5.55
N LYS A 468 7.15 -23.25 -5.95
CA LYS A 468 7.38 -24.44 -5.10
C LYS A 468 8.39 -24.19 -3.98
N LEU A 469 9.39 -23.34 -4.19
CA LEU A 469 10.34 -22.94 -3.14
C LEU A 469 9.71 -22.09 -2.04
N ALA A 470 8.61 -21.38 -2.33
CA ALA A 470 7.87 -20.59 -1.34
C ALA A 470 6.83 -21.39 -0.55
N GLN A 471 6.38 -22.56 -1.03
CA GLN A 471 5.35 -23.38 -0.38
C GLN A 471 5.92 -24.41 0.63
N ASN A 472 7.18 -24.81 0.50
CA ASN A 472 7.76 -25.84 1.38
C ASN A 472 8.35 -25.31 2.70
N ALA A 473 8.23 -24.01 3.00
CA ALA A 473 8.87 -23.42 4.18
C ALA A 473 7.90 -23.06 5.33
N ILE A 474 6.57 -23.14 5.16
CA ILE A 474 5.62 -22.72 6.19
C ILE A 474 4.36 -23.60 6.11
N GLY A 475 4.21 -24.54 7.03
CA GLY A 475 2.97 -25.28 7.23
C GLY A 475 1.82 -24.34 7.67
N PRO A 476 0.55 -24.74 7.47
CA PRO A 476 -0.59 -23.91 7.85
C PRO A 476 -0.61 -23.63 9.36
N PRO A 477 -1.04 -22.44 9.80
CA PRO A 477 -1.18 -22.12 11.21
C PRO A 477 -2.26 -23.02 11.85
N SER A 478 -1.93 -23.63 12.98
CA SER A 478 -2.88 -24.37 13.81
C SER A 478 -3.81 -23.40 14.54
N ASP A 479 -5.12 -23.57 14.38
CA ASP A 479 -6.15 -22.88 15.16
C ASP A 479 -6.07 -23.28 16.63
N LYS A 480 -5.76 -22.30 17.51
CA LYS A 480 -6.23 -22.21 18.90
C LYS A 480 -6.35 -20.75 19.31
#